data_AF-A0A938H1U9-F1
#
_entry.id   AF-A0A938H1U9-F1
#
_cell.length_a   1.000
_cell.length_b   1.000
_cell.length_c   1.000
_cell.angle_alpha   90.00
_cell.angle_beta   90.00
_cell.angle_gamma   90.00
#
_symmetry.space_group_name_H-M   'P 1'
#
loop_
_entity.id
_entity.type
_entity.pdbx_description
1 polymer ?
#
loop_
_entity_poly.entity_id
_entity_poly.type
_entity_poly.pdbx_seq_one_letter_code
_entity_poly.pdbx_strand_id
1 'polypeptide(L)' 'MSPSRPFILRPVATSLLMVALMLAGFIAYRLLPVAALPQVDFPTIQIFTFYPGASPTVIASAVTAPLERRFGQ' A
#
# COMPACT_ATOMS: atom_id res chain seq x y z
N MET A 1 15.42 29.25 -30.68
CA MET A 1 15.90 29.78 -29.38
C MET A 1 16.49 28.60 -28.62
N SER A 2 17.76 28.66 -28.20
CA SER A 2 18.39 27.55 -27.48
C SER A 2 17.97 27.55 -26.00
N PRO A 3 17.42 26.44 -25.47
CA PRO A 3 17.01 26.34 -24.06
C PRO A 3 18.18 26.43 -23.07
N SER A 4 19.42 26.22 -23.54
CA SER A 4 20.63 26.23 -22.71
C SER A 4 21.15 27.65 -22.42
N ARG A 5 20.80 28.62 -23.27
CA ARG A 5 21.26 30.02 -23.17
C ARG A 5 20.99 30.69 -21.81
N PRO A 6 19.79 30.59 -21.19
CA PRO A 6 19.55 31.18 -19.87
C PRO A 6 20.40 30.57 -18.76
N PHE A 7 20.66 29.27 -18.80
CA PHE A 7 21.45 28.57 -17.78
C PHE A 7 22.93 28.97 -17.81
N ILE A 8 23.47 29.23 -19.00
CA ILE A 8 24.86 29.70 -19.20
C ILE A 8 25.02 31.16 -18.77
N LEU A 9 24.04 32.02 -19.09
CA LEU A 9 24.10 33.45 -18.79
C LEU A 9 23.86 33.77 -17.30
N ARG A 10 23.26 32.86 -16.53
CA ARG A 10 23.00 33.03 -15.10
C ARG A 10 23.61 31.87 -14.29
N PRO A 11 24.95 31.75 -14.24
CA PRO A 11 25.62 30.61 -13.61
C PRO A 11 25.30 30.47 -12.12
N VAL A 12 25.09 31.59 -11.41
CA VAL A 12 24.70 31.59 -9.98
C VAL A 12 23.28 31.06 -9.77
N ALA A 13 22.33 31.44 -10.64
CA ALA A 13 20.96 30.92 -10.54
C ALA A 13 20.91 29.43 -10.85
N THR A 14 21.68 28.98 -11.85
CA THR A 14 21.79 27.57 -12.22
C THR A 14 22.43 26.73 -11.10
N SER A 15 23.49 27.23 -10.45
CA SER A 15 24.11 26.50 -9.33
C SER A 15 23.18 26.40 -8.12
N LEU A 16 22.48 27.48 -7.77
CA LEU A 16 21.47 27.45 -6.71
C LEU A 16 20.32 26.49 -7.01
N LEU A 17 19.85 26.45 -8.27
CA LEU A 17 18.85 25.49 -8.71
C LEU A 17 19.34 24.03 -8.54
N MET A 18 20.57 23.74 -8.96
CA MET A 18 21.14 22.40 -8.82
C MET A 18 21.30 21.99 -7.34
N VAL A 19 21.72 22.91 -6.48
CA VAL A 19 21.80 22.68 -5.03
C VAL A 19 20.41 22.42 -4.45
N ALA A 20 19.40 23.21 -4.83
CA ALA A 20 18.03 23.01 -4.38
C ALA A 20 17.48 21.63 -4.78
N LEU A 21 17.72 21.20 -6.03
CA LEU A 21 17.33 19.87 -6.52
C LEU A 21 18.04 18.75 -5.76
N MET A 22 19.34 18.91 -5.50
CA MET A 22 20.13 17.94 -4.75
C MET A 22 19.60 17.78 -3.31
N LEU A 23 19.33 18.89 -2.63
CA LEU A 23 18.78 18.87 -1.26
C LEU A 23 17.37 18.27 -1.21
N ALA A 24 16.50 18.63 -2.16
CA ALA A 24 15.17 18.06 -2.28
C ALA A 24 15.22 16.54 -2.49
N GLY A 25 16.11 16.07 -3.38
CA GLY A 25 16.33 14.64 -3.62
C GLY A 25 16.85 13.92 -2.38
N PHE A 26 17.79 14.52 -1.64
CA PHE A 26 18.32 13.94 -0.41
C PHE A 26 17.25 13.78 0.67
N ILE A 27 16.41 14.79 0.85
CA ILE A 27 15.28 14.75 1.79
C ILE A 27 14.27 13.69 1.36
N ALA A 28 13.89 13.66 0.07
CA ALA A 28 12.97 12.67 -0.48
C ALA A 28 13.49 11.23 -0.32
N TYR A 29 14.78 11.00 -0.51
CA TYR A 29 15.41 9.69 -0.31
C TYR A 29 15.31 9.20 1.14
N ARG A 30 15.44 10.11 2.11
CA ARG A 30 15.26 9.78 3.54
C ARG A 30 13.81 9.52 3.92
N LEU A 31 12.87 10.17 3.22
CA LEU A 31 11.44 10.04 3.45
C LEU A 31 10.82 8.83 2.76
N LEU A 32 11.54 8.16 1.86
CA LEU A 32 11.04 6.98 1.18
C LEU A 32 10.81 5.84 2.20
N PRO A 33 9.56 5.40 2.43
CA PRO A 33 9.29 4.31 3.34
C PRO A 33 9.76 3.01 2.68
N VAL A 34 10.77 2.37 3.26
CA VAL A 34 11.23 1.05 2.82
C VAL A 34 10.38 0.01 3.54
N ALA A 35 9.36 -0.53 2.86
CA ALA A 35 8.61 -1.67 3.35
C ALA A 35 9.45 -2.95 3.12
N ALA A 36 10.07 -3.48 4.17
CA ALA A 36 10.93 -4.65 4.10
C ALA A 36 10.19 -5.94 3.71
N LEU A 37 8.88 -5.99 4.00
CA LEU A 37 7.95 -7.02 3.56
C LEU A 37 6.70 -6.26 3.11
N PRO A 38 6.31 -6.27 1.82
CA PRO A 38 4.97 -5.83 1.47
C PRO A 38 4.00 -6.67 2.31
N GLN A 39 3.10 -6.01 3.04
CA GLN A 39 2.01 -6.70 3.72
C GLN A 39 1.18 -7.36 2.62
N VAL A 40 1.44 -8.64 2.38
CA VAL A 40 0.54 -9.46 1.57
C VAL A 40 -0.65 -9.71 2.47
N ASP A 41 -1.52 -8.70 2.56
CA ASP A 41 -2.82 -8.83 3.18
C ASP A 41 -3.59 -9.80 2.29
N PHE A 42 -3.44 -11.09 2.55
CA PHE A 42 -4.32 -12.10 1.98
C PHE A 42 -5.70 -11.80 2.55
N PRO A 43 -6.68 -11.35 1.75
CA PRO A 43 -7.99 -10.98 2.25
C PRO A 43 -8.68 -12.27 2.71
N THR A 44 -8.47 -12.61 3.98
CA THR A 44 -8.99 -13.83 4.59
C THR A 44 -10.26 -13.42 5.31
N ILE A 45 -11.41 -13.79 4.74
CA ILE A 45 -12.72 -13.53 5.36
C ILE A 45 -12.90 -14.57 6.46
N GLN A 46 -12.75 -14.15 7.72
CA GLN A 46 -13.03 -15.01 8.88
C GLN A 46 -14.47 -14.77 9.33
N ILE A 47 -15.27 -15.84 9.37
CA ILE A 47 -16.68 -15.79 9.77
C ILE A 47 -16.83 -16.58 11.06
N PHE A 48 -17.10 -15.86 12.16
CA PHE A 48 -17.40 -16.48 13.44
C PHE A 48 -18.92 -16.58 13.60
N THR A 49 -19.41 -17.80 13.82
CA THR A 49 -20.82 -18.04 14.17
C THR A 49 -20.89 -18.66 15.55
N PHE A 50 -21.71 -18.07 16.42
CA PHE A 50 -21.90 -18.54 17.79
C PHE A 50 -23.35 -18.99 17.95
N TYR A 51 -23.56 -20.28 18.16
CA TYR A 51 -24.89 -20.85 18.38
C TYR A 51 -24.84 -21.80 19.59
N PRO A 52 -25.07 -21.28 20.81
CA PRO A 52 -24.93 -22.04 22.04
C PRO A 52 -26.06 -23.09 22.17
N GLY A 53 -25.71 -24.31 22.56
CA GLY A 53 -26.68 -25.40 22.80
C GLY A 53 -26.94 -26.33 21.60
N ALA A 54 -26.31 -26.13 20.45
CA ALA A 54 -26.37 -27.10 19.34
C ALA A 54 -25.24 -28.12 19.38
N SER A 55 -25.53 -29.33 18.91
CA SER A 55 -24.50 -30.33 18.65
C SER A 55 -23.60 -29.90 17.48
N PRO A 56 -22.34 -30.34 17.44
CA PRO A 56 -21.40 -30.02 16.35
C PRO A 56 -21.92 -30.39 14.96
N THR A 57 -22.71 -31.47 14.87
CA THR A 57 -23.36 -31.92 13.63
C THR A 57 -24.44 -30.96 13.12
N VAL A 58 -25.17 -30.29 14.02
CA VAL A 58 -26.19 -29.30 13.66
C VAL A 58 -25.53 -27.99 13.20
N ILE A 59 -24.45 -27.55 13.85
CA ILE A 59 -23.68 -26.38 13.41
C ILE A 59 -23.15 -26.57 11.98
N ALA A 60 -22.56 -27.72 11.68
CA ALA A 60 -21.99 -27.99 10.34
C ALA A 60 -23.06 -27.98 9.24
N SER A 61 -24.21 -28.59 9.48
CA SER A 61 -25.26 -28.78 8.46
C SER A 61 -26.22 -27.58 8.33
N ALA A 62 -26.57 -26.93 9.44
CA ALA A 62 -27.56 -25.85 9.47
C ALA A 62 -26.94 -24.45 9.38
N VAL A 63 -25.67 -24.28 9.75
CA VAL A 63 -24.99 -22.97 9.77
C VAL A 63 -23.84 -22.94 8.76
N THR A 64 -22.87 -23.85 8.85
CA THR A 64 -21.67 -23.80 7.99
C THR A 64 -21.99 -24.09 6.52
N ALA A 65 -22.71 -25.18 6.22
CA ALA A 65 -23.04 -25.56 4.84
C ALA A 65 -23.81 -24.48 4.02
N PRO A 66 -24.82 -23.78 4.57
CA PRO A 66 -25.46 -22.68 3.84
C PRO A 66 -24.56 -21.44 3.72
N LEU A 67 -23.71 -21.14 4.71
CA LEU A 67 -22.75 -20.04 4.60
C LEU A 67 -21.75 -20.31 3.47
N GLU A 68 -21.15 -21.51 3.40
CA GLU A 68 -20.24 -21.90 2.33
C GLU A 68 -20.87 -21.77 0.94
N ARG A 69 -22.13 -22.19 0.76
CA ARG A 69 -22.84 -22.02 -0.52
C ARG A 69 -23.07 -20.56 -0.91
N ARG A 70 -23.24 -19.67 0.07
CA ARG A 70 -23.49 -18.22 -0.16
C ARG A 70 -22.20 -17.44 -0.40
N PHE A 71 -21.09 -17.85 0.20
CA PHE A 71 -19.77 -17.24 -0.01
C PHE A 71 -18.99 -17.86 -1.17
N GLY A 72 -19.33 -19.08 -1.59
CA GLY A 72 -18.75 -19.76 -2.76
C GLY A 72 -19.44 -19.45 -4.10
N GLN A 73 -20.52 -18.66 -4.09
CA GLN A 73 -21.13 -18.03 -5.27
C GLN A 73 -20.68 -16.57 -5.34
#